data_AF-A0A8B8E8R1-F1
#
_entry.id   AF-A0A8B8E8R1-F1
#
_cell.length_a   1.000
_cell.length_b   1.000
_cell.length_c   1.000
_cell.angle_alpha   90.00
_cell.angle_beta   90.00
_cell.angle_gamma   90.00
#
_symmetry.space_group_name_H-M   'P 1'
#
loop_
_entity.id
_entity.type
_entity.pdbx_description
1 polymer ?
#
loop_
_entity_poly.entity_id
_entity_poly.type
_entity_poly.pdbx_seq_one_letter_code
_entity_poly.pdbx_strand_id
1 'polypeptide(L)'
;MDSVEDIYKFDADREHQGLAVIIVNFTTGRHKRNGAENDLKYMKKTFKRLGFKVECHTDVKTHKMKRLLEHYSNLEDLGKYNCFAFGISSHGIEVKERENKKFVSHHAVQMFDHDYFYTKDIIEYFRDRKCKALRNKPKMFFIQACRIPEDKLHRIIMMGVLVSTQARSHNYLYINYRGRLEMLQTIGNQRTKILLRRTCF
;
A
#
# COMPACT_ATOMS: atom_id res chain seq x y z
N MET A 1 -36.55 2.74 4.81
CA MET A 1 -35.17 2.99 5.26
C MET A 1 -34.28 2.69 4.08
N ASP A 2 -33.94 3.72 3.31
CA ASP A 2 -33.19 3.55 2.08
C ASP A 2 -31.77 3.10 2.40
N SER A 3 -31.42 1.92 1.90
CA SER A 3 -30.06 1.41 1.87
C SER A 3 -29.25 2.33 0.96
N VAL A 4 -28.64 3.37 1.53
CA VAL A 4 -27.67 4.20 0.81
C VAL A 4 -26.50 3.30 0.43
N GLU A 5 -26.42 2.92 -0.84
CA GLU A 5 -25.25 2.28 -1.42
C GLU A 5 -24.00 3.10 -1.07
N ASP A 6 -23.00 2.48 -0.44
CA ASP A 6 -21.71 3.10 -0.08
C ASP A 6 -20.82 3.26 -1.33
N ILE A 7 -21.35 3.95 -2.35
CA ILE A 7 -20.69 4.20 -3.63
C ILE A 7 -20.01 5.58 -3.57
N TYR A 8 -18.68 5.57 -3.67
CA TYR A 8 -17.92 6.80 -3.84
C TYR A 8 -18.05 7.29 -5.30
N LYS A 9 -18.59 8.50 -5.48
CA LYS A 9 -18.77 9.11 -6.80
C LYS A 9 -17.53 9.90 -7.21
N PHE A 10 -16.99 9.59 -8.39
CA PHE A 10 -15.88 10.31 -8.99
C PHE A 10 -16.41 11.51 -9.77
N ASP A 11 -15.74 12.64 -9.61
CA ASP A 11 -15.92 13.82 -10.45
C ASP A 11 -15.21 13.60 -11.80
N ALA A 12 -16.00 13.41 -12.86
CA ALA A 12 -15.50 13.06 -14.18
C ALA A 12 -14.76 14.22 -14.87
N ASP A 13 -14.99 15.46 -14.44
CA ASP A 13 -14.44 16.66 -15.09
C ASP A 13 -13.00 16.97 -14.64
N ARG A 14 -12.46 16.21 -13.67
CA ARG A 14 -11.07 16.34 -13.25
C ARG A 14 -10.12 15.84 -14.35
N GLU A 15 -9.13 16.66 -14.68
CA GLU A 15 -8.03 16.32 -15.61
C GLU A 15 -7.37 14.96 -15.26
N HIS A 16 -7.18 14.71 -13.98
CA HIS A 16 -6.74 13.42 -13.46
C HIS A 16 -7.64 12.97 -12.31
N GLN A 17 -7.97 11.68 -12.30
CA GLN A 17 -8.86 11.08 -11.30
C GLN A 17 -8.14 10.83 -9.97
N GLY A 18 -6.81 10.73 -9.99
CA GLY A 18 -6.00 10.42 -8.83
C GLY A 18 -4.53 10.81 -8.98
N LEU A 19 -3.82 10.89 -7.87
CA LEU A 19 -2.35 10.84 -7.86
C LEU A 19 -1.90 9.43 -7.46
N ALA A 20 -1.03 8.83 -8.28
CA ALA A 20 -0.37 7.55 -8.00
C ALA A 20 1.12 7.78 -7.75
N VAL A 21 1.57 7.54 -6.53
CA VAL A 21 3.00 7.56 -6.16
C VAL A 21 3.51 6.12 -6.22
N ILE A 22 4.49 5.85 -7.07
CA ILE A 22 5.05 4.52 -7.31
C ILE A 22 6.51 4.52 -6.90
N ILE A 23 6.89 3.61 -6.00
CA ILE A 23 8.28 3.39 -5.59
C ILE A 23 8.71 2.00 -6.04
N VAL A 24 9.82 1.89 -6.76
CA VAL A 24 10.40 0.60 -7.15
C VAL A 24 11.86 0.57 -6.76
N ASN A 25 12.20 -0.29 -5.80
CA ASN A 25 13.59 -0.58 -5.47
C ASN A 25 14.01 -1.79 -6.30
N PHE A 26 14.96 -1.59 -7.21
CA PHE A 26 15.54 -2.63 -8.06
C PHE A 26 16.50 -3.48 -7.25
N THR A 27 17.23 -2.83 -6.34
CA THR A 27 18.34 -3.36 -5.52
C THR A 27 19.48 -3.95 -6.35
N THR A 28 20.68 -4.03 -5.78
CA THR A 28 21.93 -4.31 -6.51
C THR A 28 22.62 -5.60 -6.03
N GLY A 29 23.63 -6.05 -6.77
CA GLY A 29 24.44 -7.21 -6.40
C GLY A 29 23.59 -8.46 -6.17
N ARG A 30 23.83 -9.15 -5.03
CA ARG A 30 23.10 -10.37 -4.64
C ARG A 30 21.62 -10.14 -4.33
N HIS A 31 21.21 -8.90 -4.13
CA HIS A 31 19.82 -8.56 -3.82
C HIS A 31 19.02 -8.19 -5.08
N LYS A 32 19.64 -8.07 -6.26
CA LYS A 32 18.98 -7.63 -7.49
C LYS A 32 17.63 -8.33 -7.74
N ARG A 33 16.58 -7.53 -7.94
CA ARG A 33 15.22 -8.00 -8.22
C ARG A 33 15.00 -8.11 -9.73
N ASN A 34 15.28 -9.29 -10.27
CA ASN A 34 14.97 -9.61 -11.67
C ASN A 34 13.45 -9.45 -11.90
N GLY A 35 13.08 -8.50 -12.77
CA GLY A 35 11.68 -8.14 -13.02
C GLY A 35 11.22 -6.81 -12.41
N ALA A 36 12.02 -6.13 -11.58
CA ALA A 36 11.65 -4.81 -11.04
C ALA A 36 11.42 -3.75 -12.15
N GLU A 37 12.12 -3.85 -13.28
CA GLU A 37 11.85 -3.02 -14.47
C GLU A 37 10.43 -3.21 -15.01
N ASN A 38 9.96 -4.46 -15.02
CA ASN A 38 8.60 -4.79 -15.41
C ASN A 38 7.60 -4.27 -14.38
N ASP A 39 7.88 -4.41 -13.08
CA ASP A 39 7.04 -3.83 -12.02
C ASP A 39 6.82 -2.33 -12.25
N LEU A 40 7.90 -1.57 -12.45
CA LEU A 40 7.83 -0.13 -12.71
C LEU A 40 7.04 0.18 -13.98
N LYS A 41 7.36 -0.51 -15.09
CA LYS A 41 6.72 -0.32 -16.39
C LYS A 41 5.22 -0.57 -16.32
N TYR A 42 4.81 -1.69 -15.73
CA TYR A 42 3.42 -2.09 -15.69
C TYR A 42 2.61 -1.28 -14.68
N MET A 43 3.13 -0.99 -13.48
CA MET A 43 2.42 -0.11 -12.55
C MET A 43 2.20 1.28 -13.16
N LYS A 44 3.24 1.88 -13.76
CA LYS A 44 3.13 3.18 -14.43
C LYS A 44 2.11 3.15 -15.57
N LYS A 45 2.16 2.13 -16.43
CA LYS A 45 1.21 1.98 -17.55
C LYS A 45 -0.22 1.82 -17.05
N THR A 46 -0.43 1.01 -16.02
CA THR A 46 -1.75 0.71 -15.46
C THR A 46 -2.37 1.95 -14.82
N PHE A 47 -1.67 2.66 -13.94
CA PHE A 47 -2.22 3.86 -13.31
C PHE A 47 -2.51 4.98 -14.31
N LYS A 48 -1.65 5.17 -15.32
CA LYS A 48 -1.95 6.10 -16.42
C LYS A 48 -3.22 5.73 -17.18
N ARG A 49 -3.42 4.44 -17.49
CA ARG A 49 -4.66 3.96 -18.14
C ARG A 49 -5.90 4.16 -17.28
N LEU A 50 -5.75 4.14 -15.96
CA LEU A 50 -6.82 4.41 -15.00
C LEU A 50 -7.04 5.92 -14.75
N GLY A 51 -6.37 6.80 -15.51
CA GLY A 51 -6.57 8.25 -15.42
C GLY A 51 -5.83 8.94 -14.26
N PHE A 52 -4.81 8.31 -13.69
CA PHE A 52 -3.99 8.91 -12.63
C PHE A 52 -2.87 9.77 -13.21
N LYS A 53 -2.54 10.86 -12.52
CA LYS A 53 -1.20 11.43 -12.56
C LYS A 53 -0.25 10.45 -11.87
N VAL A 54 0.88 10.13 -12.50
CA VAL A 54 1.81 9.12 -11.98
C VAL A 54 3.18 9.73 -11.71
N GLU A 55 3.64 9.58 -10.47
CA GLU A 55 4.98 9.97 -10.03
C GLU A 55 5.76 8.72 -9.61
N CYS A 56 6.94 8.53 -10.19
CA CYS A 56 7.75 7.34 -9.98
C CYS A 56 9.08 7.67 -9.30
N HIS A 57 9.45 6.86 -8.32
CA HIS A 57 10.73 6.94 -7.60
C HIS A 57 11.41 5.58 -7.63
N THR A 58 12.73 5.56 -7.73
CA THR A 58 13.52 4.34 -7.86
C THR A 58 14.65 4.30 -6.85
N ASP A 59 14.94 3.13 -6.30
CA ASP A 59 16.06 2.90 -5.38
C ASP A 59 16.11 3.95 -4.24
N VAL A 60 14.98 4.06 -3.55
CA VAL A 60 14.75 5.04 -2.49
C VAL A 60 15.41 4.55 -1.19
N LYS A 61 16.25 5.39 -0.59
CA LYS A 61 16.84 5.19 0.75
C LYS A 61 15.83 5.52 1.86
N THR A 62 15.96 4.94 3.05
CA THR A 62 15.02 5.13 4.18
C THR A 62 14.76 6.59 4.53
N HIS A 63 15.81 7.42 4.62
CA HIS A 63 15.63 8.85 4.91
C HIS A 63 14.86 9.60 3.81
N LYS A 64 15.04 9.20 2.54
CA LYS A 64 14.29 9.78 1.40
C LYS A 64 12.85 9.30 1.40
N MET A 65 12.60 8.05 1.77
CA MET A 65 11.26 7.49 1.92
C MET A 65 10.44 8.32 2.94
N LYS A 66 11.03 8.63 4.10
CA LYS A 66 10.39 9.50 5.10
C LYS A 66 10.04 10.87 4.51
N ARG A 67 10.99 11.53 3.82
CA ARG A 67 10.74 12.83 3.18
C ARG A 67 9.66 12.78 2.10
N LEU A 68 9.61 11.72 1.30
CA LEU A 68 8.56 11.53 0.30
C LEU A 68 7.18 11.38 0.96
N LEU A 69 7.07 10.57 2.00
CA LEU A 69 5.82 10.40 2.74
C LEU A 69 5.37 11.71 3.38
N GLU A 70 6.27 12.44 4.03
CA GLU A 70 6.02 13.77 4.59
C GLU A 70 5.57 14.75 3.50
N HIS A 71 6.26 14.81 2.37
CA HIS A 71 5.92 15.68 1.24
C HIS A 71 4.51 15.40 0.72
N TYR A 72 4.21 14.15 0.34
CA TYR A 72 2.89 13.81 -0.22
C TYR A 72 1.79 13.93 0.82
N SER A 73 2.00 13.54 2.07
CA SER A 73 0.97 13.64 3.11
C SER A 73 0.54 15.08 3.40
N ASN A 74 1.44 16.06 3.17
CA ASN A 74 1.19 17.48 3.35
C ASN A 74 0.84 18.22 2.04
N LEU A 75 0.79 17.53 0.90
CA LEU A 75 0.53 18.15 -0.40
C LEU A 75 -0.95 18.53 -0.53
N GLU A 76 -1.27 19.82 -0.42
CA GLU A 76 -2.65 20.33 -0.49
C GLU A 76 -3.34 20.03 -1.83
N ASP A 77 -2.56 19.97 -2.91
CA ASP A 77 -3.03 19.63 -4.26
C ASP A 77 -3.66 18.23 -4.35
N LEU A 78 -3.44 17.35 -3.37
CA LEU A 78 -4.20 16.09 -3.26
C LEU A 78 -5.71 16.33 -3.14
N GLY A 79 -6.11 17.50 -2.66
CA GLY A 79 -7.49 17.98 -2.61
C GLY A 79 -8.14 18.07 -3.99
N LYS A 80 -7.35 18.21 -5.06
CA LYS A 80 -7.82 18.33 -6.45
C LYS A 80 -8.09 16.99 -7.14
N TYR A 81 -7.74 15.85 -6.54
CA TYR A 81 -8.01 14.53 -7.12
C TYR A 81 -9.19 13.82 -6.44
N ASN A 82 -9.83 12.86 -7.12
CA ASN A 82 -10.89 12.03 -6.51
C ASN A 82 -10.31 10.97 -5.56
N CYS A 83 -9.10 10.48 -5.82
CA CYS A 83 -8.49 9.40 -5.04
C CYS A 83 -6.96 9.48 -5.00
N PHE A 84 -6.35 8.63 -4.19
CA PHE A 84 -4.90 8.49 -4.08
C PHE A 84 -4.49 7.04 -4.17
N ALA A 85 -3.37 6.78 -4.83
CA ALA A 85 -2.73 5.47 -4.86
C ALA A 85 -1.26 5.56 -4.46
N PHE A 86 -0.79 4.57 -3.70
CA PHE A 86 0.60 4.41 -3.33
C PHE A 86 1.04 2.99 -3.67
N GLY A 87 1.92 2.84 -4.65
CA GLY A 87 2.54 1.57 -5.01
C GLY A 87 3.97 1.49 -4.51
N ILE A 88 4.36 0.39 -3.89
CA ILE A 88 5.76 0.12 -3.58
C ILE A 88 6.12 -1.32 -3.95
N SER A 89 7.22 -1.48 -4.69
CA SER A 89 7.78 -2.79 -5.06
C SER A 89 9.22 -2.89 -4.55
N SER A 90 9.46 -3.78 -3.60
CA SER A 90 10.77 -4.02 -2.99
C SER A 90 10.87 -5.44 -2.42
N HIS A 91 12.02 -5.78 -1.83
CA HIS A 91 12.07 -6.88 -0.87
C HIS A 91 11.25 -6.52 0.37
N GLY A 92 10.86 -7.54 1.12
CA GLY A 92 10.15 -7.37 2.38
C GLY A 92 10.51 -8.44 3.38
N ILE A 93 10.12 -8.20 4.61
CA ILE A 93 10.34 -9.09 5.73
C ILE A 93 9.14 -9.02 6.67
N GLU A 94 8.86 -10.12 7.35
CA GLU A 94 7.97 -10.15 8.51
C GLU A 94 8.83 -10.11 9.78
N VAL A 95 8.68 -9.02 10.53
CA VAL A 95 9.36 -8.77 11.80
C VAL A 95 8.41 -9.17 12.93
N LYS A 96 8.86 -10.00 13.86
CA LYS A 96 8.07 -10.37 15.06
C LYS A 96 8.53 -9.53 16.23
N GLU A 97 7.67 -8.65 16.72
CA GLU A 97 7.94 -7.83 17.89
C GLU A 97 7.13 -8.32 19.09
N ARG A 98 7.64 -8.11 20.30
CA ARG A 98 6.94 -8.48 21.54
C ARG A 98 6.16 -7.28 22.04
N GLU A 99 4.84 -7.34 21.94
CA GLU A 99 3.91 -6.31 22.44
C GLU A 99 3.02 -6.92 23.53
N ASN A 100 2.96 -6.30 24.72
CA ASN A 100 2.11 -6.74 25.83
C ASN A 100 2.20 -8.25 26.13
N LYS A 101 3.44 -8.77 26.18
CA LYS A 101 3.77 -10.20 26.39
C LYS A 101 3.34 -11.15 25.27
N LYS A 102 2.81 -10.66 24.14
CA LYS A 102 2.45 -11.44 22.94
C LYS A 102 3.37 -11.08 21.78
N PHE A 103 3.60 -12.03 20.87
CA PHE A 103 4.31 -11.74 19.62
C PHE A 103 3.33 -11.20 18.58
N VAL A 104 3.68 -10.08 17.97
CA VAL A 104 2.93 -9.44 16.89
C VAL A 104 3.83 -9.38 15.66
N SER A 105 3.32 -9.92 14.56
CA SER A 105 3.99 -9.85 13.26
C SER A 105 3.69 -8.53 12.56
N HIS A 106 4.73 -7.82 12.15
CA HIS A 106 4.69 -6.62 11.34
C HIS A 106 5.34 -6.90 9.98
N HIS A 107 4.81 -6.29 8.92
CA HIS A 107 5.42 -6.35 7.60
C HIS A 107 6.21 -5.08 7.33
N ALA A 108 7.45 -5.25 6.90
CA ALA A 108 8.33 -4.15 6.50
C ALA A 108 8.82 -4.34 5.07
N VAL A 109 9.04 -3.23 4.38
CA VAL A 109 9.69 -3.18 3.07
C VAL A 109 11.15 -2.81 3.26
N GLN A 110 12.05 -3.50 2.57
CA GLN A 110 13.46 -3.13 2.55
C GLN A 110 13.66 -1.90 1.65
N MET A 111 14.45 -0.95 2.11
CA MET A 111 14.83 0.25 1.36
C MET A 111 16.19 0.05 0.68
N PHE A 112 16.59 1.00 -0.15
CA PHE A 112 17.81 0.87 -0.96
C PHE A 112 19.10 0.83 -0.12
N ASP A 113 19.09 1.42 1.07
CA ASP A 113 20.15 1.39 2.06
C ASP A 113 20.07 0.16 3.00
N HIS A 114 19.30 -0.87 2.62
CA HIS A 114 19.10 -2.13 3.34
C HIS A 114 18.44 -2.05 4.71
N ASP A 115 18.06 -0.85 5.13
CA ASP A 115 17.19 -0.60 6.27
C ASP A 115 15.72 -0.83 5.87
N TYR A 116 14.81 -0.80 6.84
CA TYR A 116 13.42 -1.23 6.67
C TYR A 116 12.42 -0.11 7.01
N PHE A 117 11.28 -0.16 6.33
CA PHE A 117 10.16 0.72 6.62
C PHE A 117 8.90 -0.12 6.86
N TYR A 118 8.23 0.06 8.00
CA TYR A 118 7.01 -0.70 8.27
C TYR A 118 5.87 -0.25 7.35
N THR A 119 5.16 -1.22 6.78
CA THR A 119 4.00 -0.96 5.92
C THR A 119 2.89 -0.21 6.64
N LYS A 120 2.71 -0.46 7.96
CA LYS A 120 1.78 0.26 8.82
C LYS A 120 2.10 1.76 8.89
N ASP A 121 3.39 2.11 8.91
CA ASP A 121 3.84 3.49 9.03
C ASP A 121 3.60 4.25 7.73
N ILE A 122 3.80 3.62 6.57
CA ILE A 122 3.44 4.18 5.25
C ILE A 122 1.97 4.58 5.23
N ILE A 123 1.08 3.67 5.63
CA ILE A 123 -0.37 3.90 5.64
C ILE A 123 -0.74 5.02 6.63
N GLU A 124 -0.07 5.07 7.77
CA GLU A 124 -0.34 6.05 8.83
C GLU A 124 -0.19 7.50 8.35
N TYR A 125 0.78 7.81 7.47
CA TYR A 125 0.96 9.17 6.91
C TYR A 125 -0.28 9.70 6.18
N PHE A 126 -1.07 8.80 5.57
CA PHE A 126 -2.21 9.18 4.74
C PHE A 126 -3.55 8.99 5.43
N ARG A 127 -3.57 8.69 6.74
CA ARG A 127 -4.83 8.69 7.50
C ARG A 127 -5.45 10.08 7.50
N ASP A 128 -6.77 10.14 7.54
CA ASP A 128 -7.58 11.37 7.50
C ASP A 128 -7.21 12.42 8.56
N ARG A 129 -6.60 11.99 9.68
CA ARG A 129 -6.08 12.87 10.73
C ARG A 129 -4.76 13.57 10.36
N LYS A 130 -3.94 12.94 9.53
CA LYS A 130 -2.61 13.42 9.11
C LYS A 130 -2.66 14.08 7.72
N CYS A 131 -3.35 13.45 6.76
CA CYS A 131 -3.49 13.97 5.39
C CYS A 131 -4.91 14.52 5.16
N LYS A 132 -5.12 15.79 5.51
CA LYS A 132 -6.44 16.44 5.41
C LYS A 132 -6.97 16.50 3.97
N ALA A 133 -6.08 16.68 2.99
CA ALA A 133 -6.41 16.76 1.57
C ALA A 133 -7.04 15.47 1.01
N LEU A 134 -6.79 14.32 1.65
CA LEU A 134 -7.36 13.00 1.31
C LEU A 134 -8.45 12.52 2.26
N ARG A 135 -8.95 13.39 3.15
CA ARG A 135 -10.06 13.03 4.07
C ARG A 135 -11.31 12.65 3.27
N ASN A 136 -11.96 11.56 3.68
CA ASN A 136 -13.14 10.99 2.99
C ASN A 136 -12.91 10.62 1.51
N LYS A 137 -11.66 10.53 1.05
CA LYS A 137 -11.32 10.08 -0.31
C LYS A 137 -10.71 8.68 -0.28
N PRO A 138 -10.96 7.84 -1.31
CA PRO A 138 -10.33 6.54 -1.45
C PRO A 138 -8.81 6.64 -1.49
N LYS A 139 -8.15 5.87 -0.63
CA LYS A 139 -6.69 5.73 -0.58
C LYS A 139 -6.32 4.28 -0.81
N MET A 140 -5.56 4.00 -1.87
CA MET A 140 -5.23 2.65 -2.34
C MET A 140 -3.74 2.38 -2.18
N PHE A 141 -3.34 1.44 -1.34
CA PHE A 141 -1.95 1.03 -1.20
C PHE A 141 -1.72 -0.27 -1.96
N PHE A 142 -0.62 -0.41 -2.70
CA PHE A 142 -0.22 -1.61 -3.45
C PHE A 142 1.22 -1.97 -3.05
N ILE A 143 1.39 -2.82 -2.05
CA ILE A 143 2.72 -3.15 -1.49
C ILE A 143 3.14 -4.52 -2.01
N GLN A 144 4.00 -4.52 -3.03
CA GLN A 144 4.66 -5.68 -3.58
C GLN A 144 5.95 -5.98 -2.80
N ALA A 145 5.87 -6.86 -1.81
CA ALA A 145 7.02 -7.27 -1.01
C ALA A 145 6.86 -8.67 -0.42
N CYS A 146 7.97 -9.32 -0.06
CA CYS A 146 7.92 -10.60 0.65
C CYS A 146 7.31 -10.41 2.05
N ARG A 147 6.66 -11.44 2.57
CA ARG A 147 6.13 -11.50 3.94
C ARG A 147 6.70 -12.70 4.70
N ILE A 148 7.99 -12.96 4.48
CA ILE A 148 8.65 -14.13 5.06
C ILE A 148 9.17 -13.72 6.44
N PRO A 149 8.92 -14.51 7.50
CA PRO A 149 9.52 -14.30 8.80
C PRO A 149 11.04 -14.20 8.69
N GLU A 150 11.64 -13.28 9.44
CA GLU A 150 13.09 -13.10 9.49
C GLU A 150 13.85 -14.43 9.70
N ASP A 151 13.29 -15.33 10.53
CA ASP A 151 13.82 -16.67 10.80
C ASP A 151 13.83 -17.64 9.61
N LYS A 152 13.23 -17.28 8.46
CA LYS A 152 13.03 -18.15 7.29
C LYS A 152 13.52 -17.55 5.97
N LEU A 153 14.35 -16.51 6.01
CA LEU A 153 14.82 -15.77 4.84
C LEU A 153 15.47 -16.67 3.75
N HIS A 154 15.94 -17.87 4.09
CA HIS A 154 16.56 -18.84 3.17
C HIS A 154 15.58 -19.73 2.36
N ARG A 155 14.25 -19.60 2.49
CA ARG A 155 13.29 -20.46 1.78
C ARG A 155 12.24 -19.67 0.99
N ILE A 156 12.17 -19.96 -0.31
CA ILE A 156 11.15 -19.59 -1.33
C ILE A 156 10.44 -18.25 -1.10
N ILE A 157 10.81 -17.27 -1.93
CA ILE A 157 10.24 -15.92 -1.94
C ILE A 157 8.76 -15.94 -2.36
N MET A 158 7.84 -15.85 -1.40
CA MET A 158 6.44 -15.49 -1.68
C MET A 158 6.31 -13.97 -1.72
N MET A 159 6.30 -13.42 -2.93
CA MET A 159 5.90 -12.05 -3.20
C MET A 159 4.42 -11.87 -2.83
N GLY A 160 4.05 -10.77 -2.16
CA GLY A 160 2.71 -10.45 -1.66
C GLY A 160 2.30 -9.03 -2.11
N VAL A 161 1.06 -8.78 -2.59
CA VAL A 161 0.55 -7.44 -2.91
C VAL A 161 -0.40 -7.06 -1.79
N LEU A 162 -0.05 -6.12 -0.92
CA LEU A 162 -1.05 -5.54 -0.02
C LEU A 162 -1.87 -4.55 -0.83
N VAL A 163 -3.16 -4.83 -1.05
CA VAL A 163 -4.14 -3.79 -1.34
C VAL A 163 -4.67 -3.26 -0.01
N SER A 164 -4.88 -1.95 0.13
CA SER A 164 -5.64 -1.37 1.25
C SER A 164 -6.43 -0.20 0.70
N THR A 165 -7.74 -0.21 0.90
CA THR A 165 -8.64 0.86 0.47
C THR A 165 -9.26 1.52 1.70
N GLN A 166 -9.03 2.82 1.90
CA GLN A 166 -9.70 3.57 2.97
C GLN A 166 -10.71 4.55 2.36
N ALA A 167 -12.01 4.21 2.42
CA ALA A 167 -13.11 5.04 1.90
C ALA A 167 -13.85 5.81 3.00
N ARG A 168 -14.05 5.19 4.17
CA ARG A 168 -14.48 5.80 5.44
C ARG A 168 -13.87 5.01 6.60
N SER A 169 -13.94 5.58 7.80
CA SER A 169 -13.34 5.04 9.03
C SER A 169 -13.48 3.50 9.15
N HIS A 170 -12.38 2.78 8.92
CA HIS A 170 -12.10 1.39 9.37
C HIS A 170 -12.23 0.18 8.43
N ASN A 171 -12.36 0.35 7.10
CA ASN A 171 -12.29 -0.81 6.20
C ASN A 171 -10.90 -0.92 5.54
N TYR A 172 -10.30 -2.12 5.59
CA TYR A 172 -9.06 -2.48 4.89
C TYR A 172 -9.30 -3.78 4.12
N LEU A 173 -9.19 -3.75 2.78
CA LEU A 173 -9.35 -4.93 1.93
C LEU A 173 -7.99 -5.53 1.57
N TYR A 174 -7.64 -6.70 2.13
CA TYR A 174 -6.38 -7.39 1.84
C TYR A 174 -6.58 -8.42 0.72
N ILE A 175 -5.69 -8.43 -0.27
CA ILE A 175 -5.69 -9.45 -1.33
C ILE A 175 -4.35 -10.19 -1.26
N ASN A 176 -4.34 -11.51 -1.03
CA ASN A 176 -3.11 -12.30 -1.05
C ASN A 176 -2.97 -13.05 -2.40
N TYR A 177 -1.75 -13.39 -2.79
CA TYR A 177 -1.36 -14.10 -4.03
C TYR A 177 -2.07 -15.43 -4.28
N ARG A 178 -2.69 -16.03 -3.25
CA ARG A 178 -3.55 -17.20 -3.42
C ARG A 178 -4.97 -16.87 -3.92
N GLY A 179 -5.21 -15.63 -4.37
CA GLY A 179 -6.54 -15.15 -4.74
C GLY A 179 -7.53 -15.15 -3.57
N ARG A 180 -7.03 -15.18 -2.34
CA ARG A 180 -7.86 -15.12 -1.14
C ARG A 180 -8.02 -13.65 -0.75
N LEU A 181 -9.23 -13.13 -0.95
CA LEU A 181 -9.70 -11.88 -0.40
C LEU A 181 -9.87 -12.08 1.11
N GLU A 182 -9.10 -11.36 1.91
CA GLU A 182 -9.31 -11.29 3.35
C GLU A 182 -9.70 -9.84 3.67
N MET A 183 -10.97 -9.61 4.00
CA MET A 183 -11.36 -8.35 4.63
C MET A 183 -10.99 -8.43 6.10
N LEU A 184 -10.09 -7.55 6.54
CA LEU A 184 -9.92 -7.27 7.96
C LEU A 184 -10.67 -5.97 8.23
N GLN A 185 -11.91 -6.11 8.68
CA GLN A 185 -12.60 -5.01 9.32
C GLN A 185 -12.05 -4.85 10.73
N THR A 186 -11.65 -3.63 11.08
CA THR A 186 -11.29 -3.29 12.47
C THR A 186 -12.48 -2.54 13.06
N ILE A 187 -13.47 -3.25 13.61
CA ILE A 187 -14.55 -2.61 14.35
C ILE A 187 -14.08 -2.47 15.81
N GLY A 188 -13.55 -1.31 16.16
CA GLY A 188 -12.98 -1.08 17.50
C GLY A 188 -11.74 -1.92 17.80
N ASN A 189 -11.59 -2.40 19.04
CA ASN A 189 -10.40 -3.15 19.50
C ASN A 189 -10.42 -4.66 19.18
N GLN A 190 -11.34 -5.11 18.32
CA GLN A 190 -11.44 -6.52 17.92
C GLN A 190 -11.16 -6.70 16.42
N ARG A 191 -10.30 -7.67 16.09
CA ARG A 191 -10.03 -8.11 14.72
C ARG A 191 -11.06 -9.17 14.35
N THR A 192 -12.00 -8.84 13.47
CA THR A 192 -12.96 -9.82 12.93
C THR A 192 -12.46 -10.32 11.58
N LYS A 193 -12.23 -11.63 11.46
CA LYS A 193 -11.93 -12.30 10.19
C LYS A 193 -13.24 -12.52 9.44
N ILE A 194 -13.45 -11.80 8.35
CA ILE A 194 -14.57 -12.08 7.43
C ILE A 194 -14.00 -12.80 6.21
N LEU A 195 -14.36 -14.08 6.09
CA LEU A 195 -14.01 -14.91 4.93
C LEU A 195 -15.00 -14.61 3.81
N LEU A 196 -14.59 -13.82 2.80
CA LEU A 196 -15.40 -13.63 1.61
C LEU A 196 -15.30 -14.90 0.74
N ARG A 197 -16.43 -15.58 0.53
CA ARG A 197 -16.51 -16.70 -0.41
C ARG A 197 -16.35 -16.18 -1.84
N ARG A 198 -15.63 -16.96 -2.65
CA ARG A 198 -15.36 -16.68 -4.07
C ARG A 198 -16.64 -16.39 -4.84
N THR A 199 -16.64 -15.29 -5.58
CA THR A 199 -17.35 -15.20 -6.86
C THR A 199 -16.29 -14.93 -7.92
N CYS A 200 -16.04 -15.93 -8.76
CA CYS A 200 -15.17 -15.83 -9.92
C CYS A 200 -15.87 -15.01 -11.01
N PHE A 201 -15.13 -14.13 -11.68
CA PHE A 201 -15.34 -13.79 -13.09
C PHE A 201 -14.02 -14.06 -13.80
#